data_AF-A0A7U4GE73-F1
#
_entry.id   AF-A0A7U4GE73-F1
#
_cell.length_a   1.000
_cell.length_b   1.000
_cell.length_c   1.000
_cell.angle_alpha   90.00
_cell.angle_beta   90.00
_cell.angle_gamma   90.00
#
_symmetry.space_group_name_H-M   'P 1'
#
loop_
_entity.id
_entity.type
_entity.pdbx_description
1 polymer ?
#
loop_
_entity_poly.entity_id
_entity_poly.type
_entity_poly.pdbx_seq_one_letter_code
_entity_poly.pdbx_strand_id
1 'polypeptide(L)'
;MSDSIFQLANIIKAAGSDPGDITTAIWAAHYRKPERNADEITELSLRIISNHCIGLIRSDLWPETLDQVLQFELNQVVEEYHWENTQPASIAKAVLAAGYRLNKSIAIQEATERDIAVDEMHVMYVNAPDTTSVRQYLEILYDAGYRKVGTNGYTSECSATFYPTDKQGG
;
A
#
# COMPACT_ATOMS: atom_id res chain seq x y z
N MET A 1 -12.56 4.40 -18.82
CA MET A 1 -12.70 5.30 -17.64
C MET A 1 -13.65 4.70 -16.61
N SER A 2 -14.75 4.06 -17.03
CA SER A 2 -15.68 3.30 -16.18
C SER A 2 -14.99 2.29 -15.25
N ASP A 3 -14.11 1.46 -15.78
CA ASP A 3 -13.57 0.31 -15.03
C ASP A 3 -12.67 0.74 -13.87
N SER A 4 -11.90 1.83 -14.06
CA SER A 4 -11.09 2.43 -13.00
C SER A 4 -11.95 3.07 -11.91
N ILE A 5 -13.10 3.65 -12.26
CA ILE A 5 -14.06 4.19 -11.28
C ILE A 5 -14.67 3.05 -10.47
N PHE A 6 -15.09 1.96 -11.11
CA PHE A 6 -15.70 0.82 -10.42
C PHE A 6 -14.71 0.13 -9.46
N GLN A 7 -13.47 -0.10 -9.90
CA GLN A 7 -12.43 -0.68 -9.06
C GLN A 7 -12.15 0.20 -7.83
N LEU A 8 -11.94 1.50 -8.04
CA LEU A 8 -11.66 2.43 -6.95
C LEU A 8 -12.85 2.58 -5.99
N ALA A 9 -14.08 2.63 -6.52
CA ALA A 9 -15.29 2.69 -5.69
C ALA A 9 -15.45 1.45 -4.79
N ASN A 10 -15.05 0.26 -5.27
CA ASN A 10 -15.06 -0.95 -4.45
C ASN A 10 -14.02 -0.90 -3.32
N ILE A 11 -12.82 -0.36 -3.59
CA ILE A 11 -11.78 -0.14 -2.57
C ILE A 11 -12.31 0.82 -1.50
N ILE A 12 -12.87 1.96 -1.91
CA ILE A 12 -13.43 2.96 -1.00
C ILE A 12 -14.57 2.37 -0.17
N LYS A 13 -15.47 1.60 -0.80
CA LYS A 13 -16.57 0.93 -0.10
C LYS A 13 -16.07 -0.06 0.96
N ALA A 14 -14.98 -0.78 0.69
CA ALA A 14 -14.40 -1.74 1.63
C ALA A 14 -13.71 -1.04 2.82
N ALA A 15 -13.17 0.16 2.61
CA ALA A 15 -12.50 0.95 3.65
C ALA A 15 -13.47 1.52 4.71
N GLY A 16 -14.74 1.75 4.35
CA GLY A 16 -15.76 2.26 5.27
C GLY A 16 -16.08 3.74 5.01
N SER A 17 -16.24 4.52 6.09
CA SER A 17 -16.70 5.92 6.02
C SER A 17 -15.72 6.93 6.61
N ASP A 18 -14.62 6.50 7.23
CA ASP A 18 -13.63 7.45 7.73
C ASP A 18 -12.72 7.93 6.57
N PRO A 19 -12.55 9.25 6.35
CA PRO A 19 -11.70 9.77 5.29
C PRO A 19 -10.24 9.30 5.37
N GLY A 20 -9.70 9.11 6.58
CA GLY A 20 -8.35 8.61 6.80
C GLY A 20 -8.23 7.13 6.41
N ASP A 21 -9.21 6.30 6.78
CA ASP A 21 -9.27 4.89 6.37
C ASP A 21 -9.42 4.76 4.85
N ILE A 22 -10.28 5.58 4.24
CA ILE A 22 -10.45 5.65 2.78
C ILE A 22 -9.12 6.02 2.11
N THR A 23 -8.46 7.07 2.60
CA THR A 23 -7.15 7.51 2.08
C THR A 23 -6.11 6.41 2.18
N THR A 24 -6.05 5.72 3.32
CA THR A 24 -5.14 4.60 3.56
C THR A 24 -5.40 3.46 2.56
N ALA A 25 -6.66 3.11 2.31
CA ALA A 25 -7.01 2.07 1.36
C ALA A 25 -6.67 2.45 -0.10
N ILE A 26 -6.93 3.69 -0.51
CA ILE A 26 -6.57 4.19 -1.85
C ILE A 26 -5.04 4.20 -2.01
N TRP A 27 -4.32 4.62 -0.97
CA TRP A 27 -2.86 4.65 -0.96
C TRP A 27 -2.29 3.22 -1.05
N ALA A 28 -2.82 2.28 -0.27
CA ALA A 28 -2.43 0.86 -0.31
C ALA A 28 -2.75 0.22 -1.67
N ALA A 29 -3.78 0.68 -2.38
CA ALA A 29 -4.09 0.24 -3.74
C ALA A 29 -3.23 0.91 -4.83
N HIS A 30 -2.14 1.58 -4.46
CA HIS A 30 -1.18 2.23 -5.36
C HIS A 30 -1.76 3.28 -6.31
N TYR A 31 -2.85 3.95 -5.92
CA TYR A 31 -3.30 5.15 -6.64
C TYR A 31 -2.37 6.31 -6.30
N ARG A 32 -1.67 6.83 -7.30
CA ARG A 32 -0.69 7.92 -7.17
C ARG A 32 -0.90 8.96 -8.27
N LYS A 33 -0.43 10.18 -8.03
CA LYS A 33 -0.20 11.14 -9.10
C LYS A 33 1.16 10.85 -9.77
N PRO A 34 1.42 11.38 -10.99
CA PRO A 34 2.73 11.27 -11.62
C PRO A 34 3.85 11.82 -10.72
N GLU A 35 5.08 11.35 -10.96
CA GLU A 35 6.26 11.89 -10.28
C GLU A 35 6.39 13.39 -10.52
N ARG A 36 6.82 14.09 -9.46
CA ARG A 36 7.00 15.54 -9.42
C ARG A 36 8.46 15.86 -9.14
N ASN A 37 8.89 17.03 -9.59
CA ASN A 37 10.23 17.50 -9.29
C ASN A 37 10.33 18.05 -7.84
N ALA A 38 11.55 18.30 -7.39
CA ALA A 38 11.81 18.75 -6.03
C ALA A 38 11.16 20.10 -5.69
N ASP A 39 11.05 21.01 -6.67
CA ASP A 39 10.44 22.33 -6.47
C ASP A 39 8.93 22.21 -6.25
N GLU A 40 8.25 21.38 -7.05
CA GLU A 40 6.82 21.07 -6.90
C GLU A 40 6.51 20.39 -5.55
N ILE A 41 7.37 19.48 -5.11
CA ILE A 41 7.24 18.84 -3.79
C ILE A 41 7.46 19.84 -2.66
N THR A 42 8.42 20.75 -2.81
CA THR A 42 8.69 21.82 -1.84
C THR A 42 7.50 22.76 -1.71
N GLU A 43 6.93 23.20 -2.84
CA GLU A 43 5.73 24.04 -2.86
C GLU A 43 4.54 23.33 -2.21
N LEU A 44 4.32 22.05 -2.53
CA LEU A 44 3.27 21.23 -1.92
C LEU A 44 3.44 21.16 -0.40
N SER A 45 4.66 20.91 0.07
CA SER A 45 4.98 20.76 1.49
C SER A 45 4.71 22.07 2.24
N LEU A 46 5.17 23.20 1.69
CA LEU A 46 4.91 24.53 2.26
C LEU A 46 3.43 24.86 2.29
N ARG A 47 2.67 24.52 1.25
CA ARG A 47 1.22 24.71 1.20
C ARG A 47 0.50 23.91 2.29
N ILE A 48 0.88 22.65 2.49
CA ILE A 48 0.32 21.80 3.55
C ILE A 48 0.61 22.40 4.92
N ILE A 49 1.88 22.76 5.17
CA ILE A 49 2.29 23.36 6.44
C ILE A 49 1.51 24.64 6.72
N SER A 50 1.46 25.55 5.74
CA SER A 50 0.85 26.88 5.88
C SER A 50 -0.66 26.80 6.09
N ASN A 51 -1.37 25.90 5.41
CA ASN A 51 -2.82 25.88 5.41
C ASN A 51 -3.43 24.94 6.45
N HIS A 52 -2.70 23.89 6.85
CA HIS A 52 -3.28 22.79 7.62
C HIS A 52 -2.51 22.47 8.90
N CYS A 53 -1.20 22.75 8.97
CA CYS A 53 -0.41 22.34 10.12
C CYS A 53 -0.22 23.46 11.15
N ILE A 54 0.08 24.69 10.70
CA ILE A 54 0.35 25.80 11.61
C ILE A 54 -0.90 26.15 12.42
N GLY A 55 -0.84 25.91 13.74
CA GLY A 55 -1.88 26.30 14.69
C GLY A 55 -3.16 25.46 14.68
N LEU A 56 -3.31 24.54 13.73
CA LEU A 56 -4.50 23.69 13.56
C LEU A 56 -4.26 22.23 13.98
N ILE A 57 -3.05 21.72 13.78
CA ILE A 57 -2.68 20.33 14.08
C ILE A 57 -1.46 20.33 15.00
N ARG A 58 -1.43 19.37 15.95
CA ARG A 58 -0.27 19.20 16.83
C ARG A 58 0.98 18.85 16.01
N SER A 59 2.14 19.34 16.44
CA SER A 59 3.41 19.18 15.73
C SER A 59 3.84 17.72 15.54
N ASP A 60 3.40 16.82 16.41
CA ASP A 60 3.68 15.37 16.32
C ASP A 60 2.87 14.64 15.23
N LEU A 61 1.93 15.33 14.59
CA LEU A 61 1.14 14.81 13.47
C LEU A 61 1.56 15.45 12.13
N TRP A 62 2.67 16.19 12.11
CA TRP A 62 3.18 16.78 10.89
C TRP A 62 3.77 15.68 9.99
N PRO A 63 3.63 15.79 8.66
CA PRO A 63 4.29 14.86 7.76
C PRO A 63 5.81 15.03 7.85
N GLU A 64 6.51 13.93 8.14
CA GLU A 64 7.97 13.85 8.26
C GLU A 64 8.61 13.25 7.01
N THR A 65 7.83 12.54 6.20
CA THR A 65 8.32 11.86 4.98
C THR A 65 7.57 12.34 3.73
N LEU A 66 8.20 12.16 2.56
CA LEU A 66 7.57 12.47 1.27
C LEU A 66 6.25 11.70 1.10
N ASP A 67 6.23 10.43 1.47
CA ASP A 67 5.01 9.60 1.39
C ASP A 67 3.90 10.17 2.26
N GLN A 68 4.20 10.64 3.48
CA GLN A 68 3.21 11.30 4.33
C GLN A 68 2.72 12.61 3.73
N VAL A 69 3.58 13.41 3.10
CA VAL A 69 3.17 14.64 2.37
C VAL A 69 2.21 14.31 1.22
N LEU A 70 2.53 13.28 0.43
CA LEU A 70 1.70 12.87 -0.71
C LEU A 70 0.39 12.21 -0.28
N GLN A 71 0.41 11.42 0.79
CA GLN A 71 -0.78 10.82 1.38
C GLN A 71 -1.68 11.90 2.00
N PHE A 72 -1.10 12.94 2.62
CA PHE A 72 -1.85 14.09 3.12
C PHE A 72 -2.57 14.82 1.98
N GLU A 73 -1.90 15.05 0.84
CA GLU A 73 -2.54 15.64 -0.35
C GLU A 73 -3.74 14.80 -0.83
N LEU A 74 -3.62 13.47 -0.80
CA LEU A 74 -4.74 12.57 -1.12
C LEU A 74 -5.87 12.71 -0.10
N ASN A 75 -5.54 12.76 1.19
CA ASN A 75 -6.53 12.92 2.25
C ASN A 75 -7.35 14.19 2.07
N GLN A 76 -6.73 15.32 1.70
CA GLN A 76 -7.47 16.56 1.45
C GLN A 76 -8.52 16.40 0.35
N VAL A 77 -8.19 15.69 -0.75
CA VAL A 77 -9.16 15.41 -1.82
C VAL A 77 -10.28 14.51 -1.32
N VAL A 78 -9.98 13.52 -0.50
CA VAL A 78 -11.00 12.61 0.06
C VAL A 78 -11.91 13.36 1.04
N GLU A 79 -11.34 14.13 1.96
CA GLU A 79 -12.05 14.85 3.02
C GLU A 79 -12.98 15.93 2.45
N GLU A 80 -12.49 16.74 1.51
CA GLU A 80 -13.27 17.79 0.85
C GLU A 80 -14.54 17.21 0.21
N TYR A 81 -14.39 16.12 -0.55
CA TYR A 81 -15.53 15.47 -1.18
C TYR A 81 -16.39 14.65 -0.21
N HIS A 82 -15.80 14.09 0.84
CA HIS A 82 -16.53 13.31 1.83
C HIS A 82 -17.54 14.19 2.59
N TRP A 83 -17.23 15.46 2.87
CA TRP A 83 -18.18 16.40 3.48
C TRP A 83 -19.39 16.71 2.58
N GLU A 84 -19.22 16.69 1.26
CA GLU A 84 -20.29 16.93 0.31
C GLU A 84 -21.09 15.66 -0.01
N ASN A 85 -20.40 14.53 -0.16
CA ASN A 85 -20.98 13.27 -0.62
C ASN A 85 -20.14 12.05 -0.21
N THR A 86 -20.71 11.24 0.67
CA THR A 86 -20.07 10.02 1.19
C THR A 86 -20.16 8.81 0.26
N GLN A 87 -20.76 8.95 -0.93
CA GLN A 87 -20.91 7.84 -1.86
C GLN A 87 -19.55 7.41 -2.45
N PRO A 88 -19.16 6.12 -2.36
CA PRO A 88 -17.86 5.65 -2.84
C PRO A 88 -17.59 5.98 -4.32
N ALA A 89 -18.62 5.95 -5.17
CA ALA A 89 -18.48 6.27 -6.58
C ALA A 89 -18.22 7.77 -6.83
N SER A 90 -18.73 8.66 -5.97
CA SER A 90 -18.48 10.10 -6.05
C SER A 90 -17.04 10.42 -5.64
N ILE A 91 -16.58 9.84 -4.52
CA ILE A 91 -15.20 9.98 -4.04
C ILE A 91 -14.22 9.39 -5.08
N ALA A 92 -14.54 8.22 -5.67
CA ALA A 92 -13.72 7.64 -6.74
C ALA A 92 -13.57 8.58 -7.93
N LYS A 93 -14.66 9.23 -8.37
CA LYS A 93 -14.62 10.21 -9.46
C LYS A 93 -13.76 11.42 -9.10
N ALA A 94 -13.88 11.94 -7.87
CA ALA A 94 -13.08 13.05 -7.39
C ALA A 94 -11.58 12.75 -7.38
N VAL A 95 -11.20 11.60 -6.84
CA VAL A 95 -9.80 11.14 -6.80
C VAL A 95 -9.23 11.00 -8.22
N LEU A 96 -10.00 10.44 -9.15
CA LEU A 96 -9.58 10.36 -10.55
C LEU A 96 -9.56 11.75 -11.23
N ALA A 97 -10.48 12.66 -10.91
CA ALA A 97 -10.46 14.02 -11.43
C ALA A 97 -9.24 14.81 -10.92
N ALA A 98 -8.81 14.56 -9.68
CA ALA A 98 -7.61 15.14 -9.09
C ALA A 98 -6.28 14.58 -9.65
N GLY A 99 -6.35 13.65 -10.60
CA GLY A 99 -5.19 13.13 -11.34
C GLY A 99 -4.58 11.84 -10.79
N TYR A 100 -5.16 11.24 -9.74
CA TYR A 100 -4.68 9.95 -9.23
C TYR A 100 -5.00 8.83 -10.20
N ARG A 101 -4.02 7.96 -10.48
CA ARG A 101 -4.17 6.78 -11.33
C ARG A 101 -3.51 5.60 -10.64
N LEU A 102 -4.01 4.39 -10.93
CA LEU A 102 -3.35 3.17 -10.51
C LEU A 102 -1.93 3.14 -11.09
N ASN A 103 -0.92 3.17 -10.22
CA ASN A 103 0.46 3.01 -10.62
C ASN A 103 0.74 1.52 -10.88
N LYS A 104 0.54 1.10 -12.13
CA LYS A 104 0.70 -0.30 -12.53
C LYS A 104 2.13 -0.80 -12.36
N SER A 105 3.15 0.04 -12.49
CA SER A 105 4.54 -0.40 -12.31
C SER A 105 4.83 -0.80 -10.86
N ILE A 106 4.29 -0.07 -9.87
CA ILE A 106 4.41 -0.46 -8.47
C ILE A 106 3.65 -1.77 -8.22
N ALA A 107 2.40 -1.86 -8.69
CA ALA A 107 1.60 -3.07 -8.52
C ALA A 107 2.22 -4.31 -9.20
N ILE A 108 2.85 -4.15 -10.37
CA ILE A 108 3.55 -5.23 -11.08
C ILE A 108 4.84 -5.61 -10.36
N GLN A 109 5.59 -4.63 -9.83
CA GLN A 109 6.82 -4.87 -9.09
C GLN A 109 6.54 -5.69 -7.82
N GLU A 110 5.54 -5.30 -7.03
CA GLU A 110 5.16 -6.04 -5.82
C GLU A 110 4.62 -7.44 -6.13
N ALA A 111 3.83 -7.60 -7.21
CA ALA A 111 3.40 -8.93 -7.67
C ALA A 111 4.59 -9.80 -8.11
N THR A 112 5.59 -9.22 -8.76
CA THR A 112 6.81 -9.91 -9.18
C THR A 112 7.65 -10.32 -7.96
N GLU A 113 7.80 -9.44 -6.96
CA GLU A 113 8.50 -9.75 -5.72
C GLU A 113 7.79 -10.85 -4.91
N ARG A 114 6.45 -10.83 -4.87
CA ARG A 114 5.64 -11.89 -4.30
C ARG A 114 5.89 -13.22 -5.01
N ASP A 115 5.86 -13.24 -6.34
CA ASP A 115 6.10 -14.45 -7.12
C ASP A 115 7.51 -15.01 -6.90
N ILE A 116 8.54 -14.16 -6.92
CA ILE A 116 9.94 -14.55 -6.64
C ILE A 116 10.05 -15.15 -5.23
N ALA A 117 9.47 -14.49 -4.22
CA ALA A 117 9.53 -14.97 -2.85
C ALA A 117 8.78 -16.29 -2.66
N VAL A 118 7.61 -16.45 -3.28
CA VAL A 118 6.83 -17.70 -3.25
C VAL A 118 7.61 -18.84 -3.92
N ASP A 119 8.25 -18.58 -5.07
CA ASP A 119 9.11 -19.56 -5.75
C ASP A 119 10.31 -19.98 -4.89
N GLU A 120 10.94 -19.03 -4.20
CA GLU A 120 12.03 -19.33 -3.26
C GLU A 120 11.58 -20.21 -2.07
N MET A 121 10.35 -20.03 -1.58
CA MET A 121 9.78 -20.90 -0.56
C MET A 121 9.39 -22.28 -1.14
N HIS A 122 8.98 -22.33 -2.42
CA HIS A 122 8.59 -23.56 -3.10
C HIS A 122 9.77 -24.51 -3.32
N VAL A 123 10.97 -23.98 -3.61
CA VAL A 123 12.22 -24.76 -3.77
C VAL A 123 12.55 -25.62 -2.53
N MET A 124 12.03 -25.29 -1.34
CA MET A 124 12.22 -26.09 -0.13
C MET A 124 11.29 -27.31 -0.04
N TYR A 125 10.15 -27.32 -0.75
CA TYR A 125 9.09 -28.33 -0.62
C TYR A 125 9.13 -29.44 -1.68
N VAL A 126 10.24 -29.59 -2.38
CA VAL A 126 10.38 -30.47 -3.55
C VAL A 126 10.37 -31.94 -3.12
N ASN A 127 9.17 -32.55 -3.06
CA ASN A 127 8.88 -33.99 -3.30
C ASN A 127 7.36 -34.33 -3.29
N ALA A 128 6.44 -33.40 -3.63
CA ALA A 128 5.00 -33.67 -3.63
C ALA A 128 4.37 -33.59 -5.04
N PRO A 129 3.46 -34.51 -5.40
CA PRO A 129 2.72 -34.44 -6.66
C PRO A 129 1.64 -33.35 -6.57
N ASP A 130 1.56 -32.56 -7.63
CA ASP A 130 0.65 -31.43 -7.89
C ASP A 130 0.93 -30.12 -7.12
N THR A 131 1.63 -29.20 -7.79
CA THR A 131 2.26 -28.00 -7.24
C THR A 131 1.30 -26.83 -6.98
N THR A 132 0.09 -26.87 -7.53
CA THR A 132 -0.90 -25.78 -7.41
C THR A 132 -1.36 -25.56 -5.97
N SER A 133 -1.60 -26.65 -5.22
CA SER A 133 -2.02 -26.56 -3.82
C SER A 133 -0.91 -26.04 -2.90
N VAL A 134 0.36 -26.38 -3.20
CA VAL A 134 1.51 -25.90 -2.43
C VAL A 134 1.74 -24.42 -2.71
N ARG A 135 1.67 -23.97 -3.97
CA ARG A 135 1.81 -22.55 -4.30
C ARG A 135 0.77 -21.69 -3.59
N GLN A 136 -0.52 -22.09 -3.59
CA GLN A 136 -1.57 -21.37 -2.87
C GLN A 136 -1.31 -21.28 -1.36
N TYR A 137 -0.79 -22.35 -0.75
CA TYR A 137 -0.43 -22.32 0.67
C TYR A 137 0.73 -21.35 0.96
N LEU A 138 1.76 -21.35 0.10
CA LEU A 138 2.91 -20.46 0.23
C LEU A 138 2.51 -18.99 0.02
N GLU A 139 1.59 -18.72 -0.90
CA GLU A 139 1.00 -17.40 -1.07
C GLU A 139 0.31 -16.90 0.21
N ILE A 140 -0.50 -17.74 0.87
CA ILE A 140 -1.13 -17.41 2.16
C ILE A 140 -0.08 -17.09 3.24
N LEU A 141 1.01 -17.86 3.29
CA LEU A 141 2.10 -17.60 4.23
C LEU A 141 2.80 -16.26 3.92
N TYR A 142 3.07 -15.97 2.66
CA TYR A 142 3.67 -14.71 2.26
C TYR A 142 2.77 -13.51 2.63
N ASP A 143 1.47 -13.61 2.34
CA ASP A 143 0.50 -12.56 2.65
C ASP A 143 0.32 -12.38 4.18
N ALA A 144 0.57 -13.43 4.96
CA ALA A 144 0.62 -13.40 6.43
C ALA A 144 1.97 -12.91 7.01
N GLY A 145 2.90 -12.45 6.17
CA GLY A 145 4.18 -11.88 6.59
C GLY A 145 5.32 -12.88 6.78
N TYR A 146 5.13 -14.15 6.42
CA TYR A 146 6.22 -15.13 6.46
C TYR A 146 7.17 -14.91 5.28
N ARG A 147 8.48 -15.03 5.54
CA ARG A 147 9.54 -14.90 4.54
C ARG A 147 10.57 -16.02 4.75
N LYS A 148 11.33 -16.33 3.70
CA LYS A 148 12.45 -17.29 3.78
C LYS A 148 13.62 -16.67 4.55
N VAL A 149 14.15 -17.40 5.53
CA VAL A 149 15.39 -17.02 6.22
C VAL A 149 16.54 -17.84 5.63
N GLY A 150 17.57 -17.16 5.12
CA GLY A 150 18.80 -17.81 4.71
C GLY A 150 19.53 -18.37 5.93
N THR A 151 19.60 -19.69 6.07
CA THR A 151 20.47 -20.31 7.09
C THR A 151 21.92 -20.16 6.64
N ASN A 152 22.60 -19.12 7.15
CA ASN A 152 24.05 -19.06 7.05
C ASN A 152 24.62 -20.28 7.79
N GLY A 153 25.25 -21.15 7.01
CA GLY A 153 25.43 -22.55 7.34
C GLY A 153 26.14 -22.81 8.65
N TYR A 154 25.48 -23.55 9.53
CA TYR A 154 26.13 -24.62 10.27
C TYR A 154 25.20 -25.85 10.25
N THR A 155 25.86 -26.99 10.19
CA THR A 155 25.43 -28.33 9.82
C THR A 155 24.20 -28.91 10.53
N SER A 156 23.51 -29.78 9.76
CA SER A 156 22.67 -30.91 10.15
C SER A 156 21.39 -30.64 10.94
N GLU A 157 20.30 -30.33 10.23
CA GLU A 157 19.06 -31.13 10.13
C GLU A 157 18.00 -30.29 9.41
N CYS A 158 17.20 -30.93 8.55
CA CYS A 158 16.13 -30.29 7.78
C CYS A 158 15.04 -29.74 8.71
N SER A 159 15.16 -28.48 9.12
CA SER A 159 14.06 -27.71 9.70
C SER A 159 14.36 -26.21 9.59
N ALA A 160 14.13 -25.64 8.40
CA ALA A 160 14.04 -24.18 8.30
C ALA A 160 12.70 -23.75 8.89
N THR A 161 12.74 -23.02 10.01
CA THR A 161 11.57 -22.46 10.68
C THR A 161 11.14 -21.15 10.01
N PHE A 162 9.87 -21.06 9.63
CA PHE A 162 9.22 -19.84 9.20
C PHE A 162 8.85 -19.02 10.44
N TYR A 163 9.33 -17.78 10.55
CA TYR A 163 8.92 -16.85 11.60
C TYR A 163 8.10 -15.70 10.99
N PRO A 164 7.00 -15.27 11.64
CA PRO A 164 6.30 -14.05 11.25
C PRO A 164 7.20 -12.84 11.51
N THR A 165 7.16 -11.82 10.65
CA THR A 165 7.99 -10.61 10.79
C THR A 165 7.61 -9.69 11.96
N ASP A 166 6.63 -10.05 12.77
CA ASP A 166 6.23 -9.27 13.94
C ASP A 166 7.06 -9.69 15.16
N LYS A 167 8.30 -9.19 15.20
CA LYS A 167 9.13 -8.84 16.36
C LYS A 167 10.62 -8.84 15.96
N GLN A 168 11.02 -7.85 15.17
CA GLN A 168 12.37 -7.28 15.30
C GLN A 168 12.21 -5.79 15.60
N GLY A 169 11.98 -5.50 16.88
CA GLY A 169 12.19 -4.17 17.45
C GLY A 169 13.57 -4.14 18.10
N GLY A 170 14.34 -3.10 17.79
CA GLY A 170 15.63 -2.75 18.36
C GLY A 170 16.11 -1.44 17.75
#